data_AF-A0A291Q3Q1-F1
#
_entry.id   AF-A0A291Q3Q1-F1
#
_cell.length_a   1.000
_cell.length_b   1.000
_cell.length_c   1.000
_cell.angle_alpha   90.00
_cell.angle_beta   90.00
_cell.angle_gamma   90.00
#
_symmetry.space_group_name_H-M   'P 1'
#
loop_
_entity.id
_entity.type
_entity.pdbx_description
1 polymer ?
#
loop_
_entity_poly.entity_id
_entity_poly.type
_entity_poly.pdbx_seq_one_letter_code
_entity_poly.pdbx_strand_id
1 'polypeptide(L)'
;MHGYEMIQEIAERSGGAWKPSPGSVYPTLQLLEDEGLISSASEGGKKLFSLTEAGTEAAEEGPDAPWEEAGRGVDWDTLNEIRQAGFGLMEAFGQVWKTGSKEQREKALTVINDARKKLYLILADED
;
A
#
# COMPACT_ATOMS: atom_id res chain seq x y z
N MET A 1 -3.78 6.62 -17.65
CA MET A 1 -3.92 5.90 -16.37
C MET A 1 -5.13 6.45 -15.61
N HIS A 2 -5.90 5.60 -14.93
CA HIS A 2 -6.99 6.04 -14.06
C HIS A 2 -6.47 6.49 -12.69
N GLY A 3 -7.19 7.39 -12.02
CA GLY A 3 -6.76 7.92 -10.71
C GLY A 3 -6.59 6.85 -9.62
N TYR A 4 -7.41 5.79 -9.64
CA TYR A 4 -7.24 4.67 -8.70
C TYR A 4 -5.97 3.85 -8.99
N GLU A 5 -5.56 3.76 -10.25
CA GLU A 5 -4.34 3.06 -10.66
C GLU A 5 -3.12 3.86 -10.20
N MET A 6 -3.16 5.18 -10.33
CA MET A 6 -2.12 6.08 -9.80
C MET A 6 -1.93 5.92 -8.29
N ILE A 7 -3.02 5.80 -7.52
CA ILE A 7 -2.95 5.56 -6.07
C ILE A 7 -2.22 4.25 -5.75
N GLN A 8 -2.48 3.19 -6.51
CA GLN A 8 -1.81 1.89 -6.30
C GLN A 8 -0.36 1.96 -6.76
N GLU A 9 -0.08 2.56 -7.91
CA GLU A 9 1.27 2.74 -8.44
C GLU A 9 2.16 3.53 -7.46
N ILE A 10 1.64 4.61 -6.87
CA ILE A 10 2.37 5.40 -5.86
C ILE A 10 2.64 4.55 -4.61
N ALA A 11 1.65 3.76 -4.18
CA ALA A 11 1.84 2.84 -3.05
C ALA A 11 2.89 1.76 -3.36
N GLU A 12 2.88 1.20 -4.57
CA GLU A 12 3.84 0.18 -5.00
C GLU A 12 5.25 0.73 -5.14
N ARG A 13 5.42 1.88 -5.82
CA ARG A 13 6.72 2.54 -5.98
C ARG A 13 7.33 3.03 -4.68
N SER A 14 6.49 3.33 -3.69
CA SER A 14 6.93 3.71 -2.35
C SER A 14 7.10 2.52 -1.41
N GLY A 15 6.96 1.27 -1.87
CA GLY A 15 7.04 0.09 -0.99
C GLY A 15 5.95 0.05 0.08
N GLY A 16 4.86 0.80 -0.12
CA GLY A 16 3.76 0.97 0.83
C GLY A 16 3.93 2.16 1.80
N ALA A 17 5.06 2.89 1.74
CA ALA A 17 5.32 4.04 2.60
C ALA A 17 4.27 5.15 2.43
N TRP A 18 3.81 5.32 1.19
CA TRP A 18 2.90 6.38 0.84
C TRP A 18 1.77 5.86 -0.04
N LYS A 19 0.56 5.83 0.53
CA LYS A 19 -0.66 5.59 -0.22
C LYS A 19 -1.56 6.82 -0.14
N PRO A 20 -1.57 7.69 -1.17
CA PRO A 20 -2.40 8.88 -1.15
C PRO A 20 -3.89 8.50 -1.16
N SER A 21 -4.71 9.32 -0.50
CA SER A 21 -6.15 9.10 -0.47
C SER A 21 -6.81 9.50 -1.79
N PRO A 22 -7.97 8.92 -2.15
CA PRO A 22 -8.81 9.45 -3.22
C PRO A 22 -9.07 10.96 -3.10
N GLY A 23 -9.32 11.44 -1.87
CA GLY A 23 -9.60 12.84 -1.57
C GLY A 23 -8.42 13.79 -1.81
N SER A 24 -7.18 13.29 -1.90
CA SER A 24 -6.01 14.09 -2.26
C SER A 24 -5.67 13.96 -3.75
N VAL A 25 -5.87 12.79 -4.36
CA VAL A 25 -5.50 12.55 -5.76
C VAL A 25 -6.47 13.23 -6.72
N TYR A 26 -7.78 13.04 -6.58
CA TYR A 26 -8.73 13.53 -7.57
C TYR A 26 -8.80 15.07 -7.68
N PRO A 27 -8.76 15.85 -6.58
CA PRO A 27 -8.66 17.30 -6.68
C PRO A 27 -7.38 17.76 -7.37
N THR A 28 -6.26 17.08 -7.14
CA THR A 28 -4.97 17.39 -7.79
C THR A 28 -5.02 17.10 -9.28
N LEU A 29 -5.62 15.98 -9.69
CA LEU A 29 -5.82 15.68 -11.11
C LEU A 29 -6.72 16.72 -11.80
N GLN A 30 -7.74 17.23 -11.11
CA GLN A 30 -8.56 18.31 -11.67
C GLN A 30 -7.75 19.59 -11.83
N LEU A 31 -6.93 19.96 -10.84
CA LEU A 31 -6.05 21.13 -10.93
C LEU A 31 -5.08 21.03 -12.11
N LEU A 32 -4.41 19.87 -12.27
CA LEU A 32 -3.48 19.64 -13.38
C LEU A 32 -4.20 19.67 -14.74
N GLU A 33 -5.47 19.25 -14.81
CA GLU A 33 -6.29 19.33 -16.01
C GLU A 33 -6.66 20.79 -16.32
N ASP A 34 -7.04 21.56 -15.30
CA ASP A 34 -7.37 22.98 -15.41
C ASP A 34 -6.13 23.83 -15.81
N GLU A 35 -4.94 23.44 -15.38
CA GLU A 35 -3.65 24.03 -15.78
C GLU A 35 -3.17 23.56 -17.17
N GLY A 36 -3.86 22.60 -17.79
CA GLY A 36 -3.52 22.08 -19.12
C GLY A 36 -2.31 21.14 -19.15
N LEU A 37 -1.83 20.69 -17.99
CA LEU A 37 -0.71 19.75 -17.86
C LEU A 37 -1.15 18.31 -18.13
N ILE A 38 -2.41 17.98 -17.85
CA ILE A 38 -3.00 16.70 -18.23
C ILE A 38 -4.28 16.88 -19.03
N SER A 39 -4.66 15.83 -19.74
CA SER A 39 -5.96 15.69 -20.39
C SER A 39 -6.68 14.47 -19.86
N SER A 40 -8.01 14.48 -19.87
CA SER A 40 -8.81 13.30 -19.58
C SER A 40 -9.74 12.89 -20.73
N ALA A 41 -9.90 11.59 -20.90
CA ALA A 41 -10.91 10.98 -21.75
C ALA A 41 -11.84 10.11 -20.90
N SER A 42 -13.13 10.07 -21.25
CA SER A 42 -14.08 9.18 -20.59
C SER A 42 -14.08 7.83 -21.30
N GLU A 43 -13.65 6.78 -20.61
CA GLU A 43 -13.67 5.40 -21.09
C GLU A 43 -14.45 4.54 -20.10
N GLY A 44 -15.56 3.94 -20.55
CA GLY A 44 -16.38 3.07 -19.70
C GLY A 44 -16.91 3.73 -18.42
N GLY A 45 -17.13 5.06 -18.43
CA GLY A 45 -17.60 5.82 -17.26
C GLY A 45 -16.50 6.19 -16.26
N LYS A 46 -15.23 5.95 -16.59
CA LYS A 46 -14.07 6.37 -15.79
C LYS A 46 -13.21 7.36 -16.58
N LYS A 47 -12.66 8.38 -15.90
CA LYS A 47 -11.68 9.29 -16.49
C LYS A 47 -10.33 8.59 -16.63
N LEU A 48 -9.82 8.50 -17.86
CA LEU A 48 -8.46 8.12 -18.18
C LEU A 48 -7.63 9.39 -18.37
N PHE A 49 -6.56 9.55 -17.59
CA PHE A 49 -5.70 10.73 -17.64
C PHE A 49 -4.41 10.45 -18.42
N SER A 50 -3.95 11.45 -19.18
CA SER A 50 -2.69 11.43 -19.94
C SER A 50 -2.00 12.79 -19.85
N LEU A 51 -0.66 12.81 -19.84
CA LEU A 51 0.12 14.05 -19.92
C LEU A 51 -0.14 14.75 -21.26
N THR A 52 -0.15 16.08 -21.24
CA THR A 52 0.00 16.89 -22.45
C THR A 52 1.49 17.09 -22.76
N GLU A 53 1.80 17.76 -23.86
CA GLU A 53 3.19 18.17 -24.16
C GLU A 53 3.75 19.07 -23.04
N ALA A 54 2.99 20.10 -22.64
CA ALA A 54 3.35 20.97 -21.52
C ALA A 54 3.50 20.21 -20.19
N GLY A 55 2.64 19.23 -19.93
CA GLY A 55 2.77 18.36 -18.75
C GLY A 55 4.02 17.47 -18.78
N THR A 56 4.47 17.05 -19.95
CA THR A 56 5.69 16.26 -20.11
C THR A 56 6.91 17.13 -19.81
N GLU A 57 6.98 18.32 -20.38
CA GLU A 57 8.06 19.29 -20.09
C GLU A 57 8.11 19.66 -18.60
N ALA A 58 6.96 19.97 -18.00
CA ALA A 58 6.87 20.29 -16.57
C ALA A 58 7.30 19.12 -15.66
N ALA A 59 7.04 17.86 -16.07
CA ALA A 59 7.48 16.69 -15.33
C ALA A 59 9.00 16.45 -15.44
N GLU A 60 9.61 16.81 -16.56
CA GLU A 60 11.07 16.71 -16.77
C GLU A 60 11.84 17.81 -16.01
N GLU A 61 11.27 19.01 -15.85
CA GLU A 61 11.85 20.10 -15.06
C GLU A 61 11.61 19.95 -13.55
N GLY A 62 10.67 19.09 -13.17
CA GLY A 62 10.27 18.85 -11.79
C GLY A 62 11.36 18.19 -10.94
N PRO A 63 11.16 18.15 -9.60
CA PRO A 63 12.05 17.40 -8.72
C PRO A 63 12.01 15.90 -9.03
N ASP A 64 13.07 15.19 -8.64
CA ASP A 64 13.09 13.73 -8.67
C ASP A 64 11.88 13.14 -7.94
N ALA A 65 11.52 11.92 -8.33
CA ALA A 65 10.32 11.28 -7.85
C ALA A 65 10.28 11.20 -6.31
N PRO A 66 9.28 11.79 -5.63
CA PRO A 66 9.30 11.97 -4.16
C PRO A 66 9.25 10.66 -3.36
N TRP A 67 8.84 9.55 -3.99
CA TRP A 67 8.90 8.22 -3.39
C TRP A 67 10.32 7.66 -3.28
N GLU A 68 11.30 8.19 -4.01
CA GLU A 68 12.72 7.85 -3.84
C GLU A 68 13.27 8.37 -2.50
N GLU A 69 12.75 9.50 -2.02
CA GLU A 69 13.05 10.03 -0.69
C GLU A 69 12.25 9.34 0.42
N ALA A 70 10.97 9.10 0.20
CA ALA A 70 10.12 8.38 1.17
C ALA A 70 10.64 6.97 1.48
N GLY A 71 11.39 6.37 0.54
CA GLY A 71 11.99 5.06 0.69
C GLY A 71 13.34 5.01 1.41
N ARG A 72 14.04 6.14 1.58
CA ARG A 72 15.42 6.14 2.11
C ARG A 72 15.48 5.79 3.60
N GLY A 73 16.24 4.74 3.92
CA GLY A 73 16.55 4.33 5.31
C GLY A 73 15.56 3.37 5.95
N VAL A 74 14.51 2.98 5.23
CA VAL A 74 13.56 1.96 5.69
C VAL A 74 13.77 0.69 4.84
N ASP A 75 13.99 -0.44 5.50
CA ASP A 75 14.09 -1.74 4.86
C ASP A 75 12.68 -2.26 4.51
N TRP A 76 12.19 -1.83 3.35
CA TRP A 76 10.83 -2.15 2.88
C TRP A 76 10.64 -3.63 2.54
N ASP A 77 11.69 -4.31 2.11
CA ASP A 77 11.66 -5.75 1.88
C ASP A 77 11.36 -6.45 3.21
N THR A 78 12.08 -6.07 4.27
CA THR A 78 11.80 -6.57 5.62
C THR A 78 10.38 -6.23 6.10
N LEU A 79 9.90 -4.99 5.90
CA LEU A 79 8.53 -4.62 6.30
C LEU A 79 7.45 -5.40 5.53
N ASN A 80 7.67 -5.63 4.24
CA ASN A 80 6.75 -6.40 3.40
C ASN A 80 6.76 -7.89 3.80
N GLU A 81 7.93 -8.45 4.10
CA GLU A 81 8.06 -9.82 4.64
C GLU A 81 7.31 -9.97 5.97
N ILE A 82 7.45 -9.02 6.90
CA ILE A 82 6.72 -9.00 8.17
C ILE A 82 5.20 -8.95 7.94
N ARG A 83 4.75 -8.08 7.04
CA ARG A 83 3.34 -7.95 6.67
C ARG A 83 2.79 -9.24 6.06
N GLN A 84 3.52 -9.87 5.13
CA GLN A 84 3.14 -11.14 4.51
C GLN A 84 3.06 -12.26 5.54
N ALA A 85 4.03 -12.36 6.45
CA ALA A 85 3.99 -13.33 7.54
C ALA A 85 2.76 -13.14 8.43
N GLY A 86 2.40 -11.90 8.76
CA GLY A 86 1.19 -11.56 9.51
C GLY A 86 -0.09 -12.00 8.81
N PHE A 87 -0.21 -11.77 7.49
CA PHE A 87 -1.35 -12.24 6.71
C PHE A 87 -1.41 -13.77 6.62
N GLY A 88 -0.28 -14.43 6.36
CA GLY A 88 -0.21 -15.88 6.30
C GLY A 88 -0.64 -16.54 7.62
N LEU A 89 -0.27 -15.95 8.77
CA LEU A 89 -0.74 -16.41 10.08
C LEU A 89 -2.26 -16.30 10.21
N MET A 90 -2.85 -15.16 9.80
CA MET A 90 -4.29 -14.95 9.85
C MET A 90 -5.05 -15.89 8.91
N GLU A 91 -4.53 -16.14 7.71
CA GLU A 91 -5.10 -17.08 6.75
C GLU A 91 -5.09 -18.51 7.30
N ALA A 92 -3.95 -18.98 7.81
CA ALA A 92 -3.80 -20.30 8.41
C ALA A 92 -4.75 -20.48 9.60
N PHE A 93 -4.85 -19.48 10.47
CA PHE A 93 -5.80 -19.49 11.59
C PHE A 93 -7.25 -19.57 11.09
N GLY A 94 -7.60 -18.76 10.08
CA GLY A 94 -8.92 -18.78 9.45
C GLY A 94 -9.27 -20.13 8.84
N GLN A 95 -8.29 -20.84 8.26
CA GLN A 95 -8.48 -22.20 7.73
C GLN A 95 -8.79 -23.19 8.86
N VAL A 96 -8.01 -23.19 9.96
CA VAL A 96 -8.28 -24.05 11.12
C VAL A 96 -9.64 -23.75 11.74
N TRP A 97 -10.04 -22.48 11.80
CA TRP A 97 -11.36 -22.11 12.28
C TRP A 97 -12.48 -22.67 11.40
N LYS A 98 -12.37 -22.51 10.08
CA LYS A 98 -13.39 -22.95 9.12
C LYS A 98 -13.51 -24.47 9.03
N THR A 99 -12.40 -25.19 8.93
CA THR A 99 -12.40 -26.62 8.55
C THR A 99 -11.83 -27.55 9.63
N GLY A 100 -11.24 -27.02 10.71
CA GLY A 100 -10.57 -27.83 11.72
C GLY A 100 -11.51 -28.55 12.69
N SER A 101 -11.06 -29.70 13.19
CA SER A 101 -11.69 -30.43 14.29
C SER A 101 -11.65 -29.63 15.60
N LYS A 102 -12.43 -30.07 16.60
CA LYS A 102 -12.40 -29.47 17.95
C LYS A 102 -10.98 -29.45 18.54
N GLU A 103 -10.26 -30.56 18.44
CA GLU A 103 -8.88 -30.68 18.95
C GLU A 103 -7.91 -29.76 18.17
N GLN A 104 -8.09 -29.62 16.86
CA GLN A 104 -7.27 -28.71 16.04
C GLN A 104 -7.52 -27.23 16.42
N ARG A 105 -8.77 -26.86 16.71
CA ARG A 105 -9.12 -25.51 17.17
C ARG A 105 -8.55 -25.20 18.56
N GLU A 106 -8.58 -26.15 19.48
CA GLU A 106 -7.96 -26.02 20.82
C GLU A 106 -6.43 -25.85 20.73
N LYS A 107 -5.78 -26.63 19.84
CA LYS A 107 -4.35 -26.45 19.54
C LYS A 107 -4.05 -25.08 18.94
N ALA A 108 -4.85 -24.62 17.99
CA ALA A 108 -4.67 -23.30 17.37
C ALA A 108 -4.80 -22.15 18.39
N LEU A 109 -5.73 -22.25 19.35
CA LEU A 109 -5.85 -21.27 20.44
C LEU A 109 -4.56 -21.17 21.26
N THR A 110 -3.93 -22.31 21.55
CA THR A 110 -2.65 -22.34 22.27
C THR A 110 -1.56 -21.64 21.46
N VAL A 111 -1.43 -21.96 20.17
CA VAL A 111 -0.44 -21.35 19.26
C VAL A 111 -0.62 -19.83 19.16
N ILE A 112 -1.85 -19.34 19.00
CA ILE A 112 -2.13 -17.89 18.91
C ILE A 112 -1.80 -17.18 20.23
N ASN A 113 -2.13 -17.78 21.37
CA ASN A 113 -1.80 -17.21 22.67
C ASN A 113 -0.28 -17.11 22.89
N ASP A 114 0.46 -18.14 22.49
CA ASP A 114 1.93 -18.15 22.57
C ASP A 114 2.56 -17.12 21.63
N ALA A 115 2.07 -17.02 20.38
CA ALA A 115 2.51 -16.01 19.43
C ALA A 115 2.27 -14.59 19.97
N ARG A 116 1.06 -14.33 20.48
CA ARG A 116 0.71 -13.05 21.11
C ARG A 116 1.64 -12.72 22.29
N LYS A 117 1.92 -13.70 23.16
CA LYS A 117 2.84 -13.51 24.30
C LYS A 117 4.24 -13.14 23.82
N LYS A 118 4.77 -13.84 22.81
CA LYS A 118 6.10 -13.55 22.25
C LYS A 118 6.17 -12.15 21.63
N LEU A 119 5.13 -11.70 20.94
CA LEU A 119 5.07 -10.34 20.39
C LEU A 119 5.07 -9.27 21.50
N TYR A 120 4.37 -9.51 22.60
CA TYR A 120 4.43 -8.59 23.75
C TYR A 120 5.79 -8.58 24.45
N LEU A 121 6.51 -9.71 24.48
CA LEU A 121 7.86 -9.75 25.04
C LEU A 121 8.83 -8.90 24.21
N ILE A 122 8.69 -8.89 22.88
CA ILE A 122 9.49 -8.00 22.01
C ILE A 122 9.27 -6.52 22.37
N LEU A 123 8.04 -6.14 22.72
CA LEU A 123 7.73 -4.76 23.18
C LEU A 123 8.19 -4.49 24.62
N ALA A 124 8.43 -5.53 25.40
CA ALA A 124 8.88 -5.42 26.79
C ALA A 124 10.41 -5.45 26.91
N ASP A 125 11.11 -6.01 25.91
CA ASP A 125 12.57 -5.96 25.75
C ASP A 125 13.01 -4.60 25.14
N GLU A 126 12.51 -3.49 25.66
CA GLU A 126 13.10 -2.16 25.43
C GLU A 126 14.35 -2.04 26.33
N ASP A 127 15.54 -2.07 25.71
CA ASP A 127 16.92 -1.92 26.25
C ASP A 127 17.14 -1.95 27.78
#